data_AF-A0A7C3DCQ8-F1
#
_entry.id   AF-A0A7C3DCQ8-F1
#
_cell.length_a   1.000
_cell.length_b   1.000
_cell.length_c   1.000
_cell.angle_alpha   90.00
_cell.angle_beta   90.00
_cell.angle_gamma   90.00
#
_symmetry.space_group_name_H-M   'P 1'
#
loop_
_entity.id
_entity.type
_entity.pdbx_description
1 polymer ?
#
loop_
_entity_poly.entity_id
_entity_poly.type
_entity_poly.pdbx_seq_one_letter_code
_entity_poly.pdbx_strand_id
1 'polypeptide(L)'
;MRKTKMLLLLGGLGLLLGACGGEYTDNPTPDSSNGPFLAEPLTQHPTNQPLTLLSRYLVVSEDNGRLRASYGGLRYWPRQADKNRNPNNPSQPSGPRFTQYAGWDILDTPGSSASRADWLRLSLTRPATVVVAWENSALWLAGWQKGETTTADGKKFNTYTRTFRAGEITLGSPEGKGEYWVLLAEGNGQPSAEPALPSGITERPVPNTTCPSWLDNLWQARGPDGRNYPSWHPQIDPVYWCYYRHDHNADPGLIGYQAPFLYTAQYTNNQPERAEGFKGFAIRDGEIGWYINIHSETSTDQRVCARFHTVVVVATRWRTGEKLAELNYKGDFGASRQNQGDNPFFANTCTDPRTGQQVTQEQIGQQLQSSTRASKRIRIAANNSGYEQWDGGLVKALGMEFSGPGMGIDIQNPATACNALHCTDLVTNNSSSTRRTLQIMNLRLRYKPELDPDGDGYFETNLYGDGPYIAGDRNSGTGPLKQYIKPGTDLRLDGFFTTEDAWRGLYVRNGSIQDVELEGALGTVN
;
A
#
# COMPACT_ATOMS: atom_id res chain seq x y z
N MET A 1 -28.44 14.10 70.95
CA MET A 1 -29.91 14.21 71.14
C MET A 1 -30.46 15.32 70.23
N ARG A 2 -31.28 14.93 69.25
CA ARG A 2 -32.46 15.63 68.67
C ARG A 2 -32.68 17.14 68.98
N LYS A 3 -32.65 18.00 67.94
CA LYS A 3 -33.81 18.66 67.24
C LYS A 3 -33.31 19.85 66.37
N THR A 4 -33.48 19.87 65.03
CA THR A 4 -34.60 20.44 64.21
C THR A 4 -34.98 21.88 64.59
N LYS A 5 -35.11 22.92 63.74
CA LYS A 5 -35.58 23.19 62.35
C LYS A 5 -34.88 24.51 61.90
N MET A 6 -34.81 24.93 60.62
CA MET A 6 -35.93 25.48 59.85
C MET A 6 -35.51 25.87 58.42
N LEU A 7 -36.47 25.65 57.52
CA LEU A 7 -36.51 25.92 56.09
C LEU A 7 -36.54 27.44 55.79
N LEU A 8 -35.87 27.89 54.73
CA LEU A 8 -36.28 29.08 53.97
C LEU A 8 -35.91 28.88 52.49
N LEU A 9 -36.94 28.78 51.66
CA LEU A 9 -36.87 28.92 50.21
C LEU A 9 -36.63 30.39 49.86
N LEU A 10 -35.76 30.66 48.89
CA LEU A 10 -35.92 31.77 47.96
C LEU A 10 -35.33 31.35 46.61
N GLY A 11 -36.20 31.38 45.60
CA GLY A 11 -35.87 31.04 44.22
C GLY A 11 -35.01 32.10 43.54
N GLY A 12 -34.31 31.66 42.50
CA GLY A 12 -33.54 32.52 41.62
C GLY A 12 -33.07 31.73 40.42
N LEU A 13 -33.87 31.81 39.34
CA LEU A 13 -33.55 31.32 38.00
C LEU A 13 -32.25 32.01 37.52
N GLY A 14 -31.21 31.24 37.16
CA GLY A 14 -29.95 31.80 36.68
C GLY A 14 -29.21 30.80 35.80
N LEU A 15 -29.29 31.04 34.49
CA LEU A 15 -28.59 30.41 33.36
C LEU A 15 -27.36 29.54 33.68
N LEU A 16 -27.44 28.25 33.33
CA LEU A 16 -26.30 27.38 33.13
C LEU A 16 -25.64 27.70 31.78
N LEU A 17 -24.60 28.53 31.81
CA LEU A 17 -23.55 28.53 30.79
C LEU A 17 -22.61 27.34 31.09
N GLY A 18 -22.95 26.17 30.55
CA GLY A 18 -22.04 25.03 30.51
C GLY A 18 -20.94 25.31 29.50
N ALA A 19 -19.80 25.77 29.98
CA ALA A 19 -18.55 25.76 29.23
C ALA A 19 -18.13 24.29 29.02
N CYS A 20 -18.45 23.72 27.86
CA CYS A 20 -17.85 22.47 27.39
C CYS A 20 -16.42 22.75 26.91
N GLY A 21 -15.50 22.98 27.86
CA GLY A 21 -14.07 22.83 27.64
C GLY A 21 -13.73 21.35 27.72
N GLY A 22 -13.94 20.62 26.63
CA GLY A 22 -13.43 19.26 26.51
C GLY A 22 -11.93 19.31 26.26
N GLU A 23 -11.13 19.04 27.29
CA GLU A 23 -9.74 18.62 27.12
C GLU A 23 -9.75 17.38 26.21
N TYR A 24 -9.24 17.55 24.99
CA TYR A 24 -9.00 16.45 24.05
C TYR A 24 -7.91 15.58 24.64
N THR A 25 -8.30 14.44 25.20
CA THR A 25 -7.38 13.36 25.54
C THR A 25 -6.70 12.90 24.26
N ASP A 26 -5.36 12.83 24.28
CA ASP A 26 -4.54 12.27 23.21
C ASP A 26 -5.16 10.98 22.67
N ASN A 27 -5.32 10.91 21.34
CA ASN A 27 -5.84 9.73 20.65
C ASN A 27 -5.06 8.49 21.10
N PRO A 28 -5.73 7.39 21.50
CA PRO A 28 -5.02 6.16 21.80
C PRO A 28 -4.26 5.74 20.56
N THR A 29 -2.94 5.75 20.67
CA THR A 29 -2.04 5.03 19.78
C THR A 29 -2.58 3.59 19.71
N PRO A 30 -2.80 3.02 18.52
CA PRO A 30 -3.07 1.59 18.45
C PRO A 30 -1.94 0.88 19.18
N ASP A 31 -2.31 0.16 20.24
CA ASP A 31 -1.38 -0.45 21.17
C ASP A 31 -0.40 -1.34 20.39
N SER A 32 0.87 -0.94 20.37
CA SER A 32 1.98 -1.69 19.78
C SER A 32 2.18 -3.07 20.42
N SER A 33 1.50 -3.35 21.55
CA SER A 33 1.58 -4.64 22.26
C SER A 33 0.95 -5.82 21.49
N ASN A 34 0.07 -5.57 20.50
CA ASN A 34 -0.41 -6.61 19.58
C ASN A 34 0.53 -6.84 18.36
N GLY A 35 1.67 -6.15 18.33
CA GLY A 35 2.74 -6.34 17.35
C GLY A 35 2.54 -5.60 16.01
N PRO A 36 3.63 -5.15 15.35
CA PRO A 36 3.65 -4.30 14.16
C PRO A 36 3.19 -4.97 12.84
N PHE A 37 2.39 -6.03 12.90
CA PHE A 37 2.14 -6.93 11.76
C PHE A 37 0.68 -6.97 11.32
N LEU A 38 -0.02 -5.83 11.42
CA LEU A 38 -1.43 -5.64 11.09
C LEU A 38 -1.68 -5.68 9.57
N ALA A 39 -1.44 -6.82 8.93
CA ALA A 39 -1.99 -7.10 7.61
C ALA A 39 -3.19 -8.02 7.76
N GLU A 40 -4.36 -7.55 7.33
CA GLU A 40 -5.52 -8.42 7.18
C GLU A 40 -5.29 -9.32 5.96
N PRO A 41 -5.56 -10.64 6.02
CA PRO A 41 -5.40 -11.51 4.86
C PRO A 41 -6.41 -11.12 3.78
N LEU A 42 -6.00 -11.14 2.51
CA LEU A 42 -6.94 -10.98 1.42
C LEU A 42 -7.94 -12.14 1.47
N THR A 43 -9.23 -11.83 1.42
CA THR A 43 -10.28 -12.85 1.57
C THR A 43 -10.93 -13.24 0.25
N GLN A 44 -10.75 -12.44 -0.81
CA GLN A 44 -11.42 -12.63 -2.10
C GLN A 44 -10.53 -12.21 -3.27
N HIS A 45 -10.71 -12.90 -4.39
CA HIS A 45 -10.11 -12.59 -5.69
C HIS A 45 -11.24 -12.31 -6.70
N PRO A 46 -11.08 -11.43 -7.70
CA PRO A 46 -12.14 -11.09 -8.67
C PRO A 46 -12.77 -12.29 -9.40
N THR A 47 -12.03 -13.38 -9.57
CA THR A 47 -12.55 -14.63 -10.19
C THR A 47 -13.33 -15.53 -9.23
N ASN A 48 -13.43 -15.17 -7.94
CA ASN A 48 -13.97 -16.00 -6.86
C ASN A 48 -13.30 -17.38 -6.70
N GLN A 49 -12.10 -17.55 -7.27
CA GLN A 49 -11.33 -18.78 -7.09
C GLN A 49 -10.72 -18.84 -5.70
N PRO A 50 -10.54 -20.04 -5.13
CA PRO A 50 -9.82 -20.20 -3.88
C PRO A 50 -8.40 -19.65 -3.99
N LEU A 51 -7.99 -18.89 -2.99
CA LEU A 51 -6.63 -18.37 -2.86
C LEU A 51 -5.62 -19.52 -2.64
N THR A 52 -4.33 -19.27 -2.76
CA THR A 52 -3.28 -20.20 -2.33
C THR A 52 -3.40 -20.52 -0.83
N LEU A 53 -2.83 -21.66 -0.40
CA LEU A 53 -2.83 -22.03 1.01
C LEU A 53 -2.14 -20.96 1.87
N LEU A 54 -0.99 -20.48 1.40
CA LEU A 54 -0.24 -19.41 2.03
C LEU A 54 -0.63 -18.07 1.40
N SER A 55 -1.12 -17.13 2.22
CA SER A 55 -1.51 -15.77 1.78
C SER A 55 -0.52 -14.70 2.17
N ARG A 56 0.33 -14.97 3.17
CA ARG A 56 1.31 -14.04 3.71
C ARG A 56 2.39 -14.81 4.44
N TYR A 57 3.62 -14.33 4.35
CA TYR A 57 4.75 -14.80 5.14
C TYR A 57 5.71 -13.66 5.46
N LEU A 58 6.39 -13.77 6.59
CA LEU A 58 7.50 -12.91 6.98
C LEU A 58 8.41 -13.60 8.00
N VAL A 59 9.66 -13.17 8.05
CA VAL A 59 10.56 -13.43 9.16
C VAL A 59 10.55 -12.23 10.11
N VAL A 60 10.45 -12.50 11.41
CA VAL A 60 10.58 -11.51 12.47
C VAL A 60 12.06 -11.33 12.77
N SER A 61 12.56 -10.13 12.51
CA SER A 61 13.88 -9.67 12.94
C SER A 61 13.75 -8.69 14.10
N GLU A 62 14.85 -8.47 14.82
CA GLU A 62 14.93 -7.47 15.88
C GLU A 62 16.08 -6.52 15.58
N ASP A 63 15.79 -5.22 15.57
CA ASP A 63 16.77 -4.16 15.38
C ASP A 63 16.59 -3.10 16.47
N ASN A 64 17.63 -2.88 17.28
CA ASN A 64 17.62 -1.96 18.42
C ASN A 64 16.42 -2.15 19.36
N GLY A 65 16.07 -3.41 19.69
CA GLY A 65 14.96 -3.75 20.57
C GLY A 65 13.57 -3.62 19.95
N ARG A 66 13.47 -3.33 18.64
CA ARG A 66 12.20 -3.26 17.90
C ARG A 66 12.07 -4.43 16.94
N LEU A 67 10.90 -5.06 16.96
CA LEU A 67 10.54 -6.13 16.02
C LEU A 67 10.27 -5.54 14.64
N ARG A 68 10.70 -6.25 13.59
CA ARG A 68 10.49 -5.85 12.19
C ARG A 68 10.11 -7.04 11.32
N ALA A 69 9.40 -6.77 10.23
CA ALA A 69 9.13 -7.75 9.21
C ALA A 69 10.33 -7.77 8.27
N SER A 70 10.75 -8.97 7.90
CA SER A 70 11.76 -9.20 6.88
C SER A 70 11.21 -10.18 5.86
N TYR A 71 11.25 -9.79 4.60
CA TYR A 71 10.79 -10.61 3.48
C TYR A 71 11.95 -11.21 2.68
N GLY A 72 13.16 -10.66 2.86
CA GLY A 72 14.35 -11.10 2.15
C GLY A 72 14.67 -12.58 2.38
N GLY A 73 14.94 -13.29 1.28
CA GLY A 73 15.30 -14.71 1.29
C GLY A 73 14.13 -15.68 1.51
N LEU A 74 12.89 -15.19 1.64
CA LEU A 74 11.69 -16.05 1.65
C LEU A 74 11.17 -16.24 0.24
N ARG A 75 10.83 -17.48 -0.13
CA ARG A 75 10.27 -17.77 -1.46
C ARG A 75 9.25 -18.88 -1.44
N TYR A 76 8.00 -18.55 -1.80
CA TYR A 76 6.93 -19.53 -1.88
C TYR A 76 6.71 -20.06 -3.30
N TRP A 77 6.55 -21.37 -3.41
CA TRP A 77 6.40 -22.14 -4.64
C TRP A 77 5.17 -23.04 -4.52
N PRO A 78 3.98 -22.55 -4.90
CA PRO A 78 2.76 -23.35 -4.79
C PRO A 78 2.76 -24.51 -5.78
N ARG A 79 2.51 -25.73 -5.29
CA ARG A 79 2.40 -26.97 -6.05
C ARG A 79 3.68 -27.40 -6.78
N GLN A 80 4.85 -27.11 -6.21
CA GLN A 80 6.14 -27.31 -6.87
C GLN A 80 7.13 -28.20 -6.12
N ALA A 81 6.70 -28.94 -5.10
CA ALA A 81 7.53 -29.95 -4.45
C ALA A 81 8.04 -31.07 -5.39
N ASP A 82 7.55 -31.16 -6.63
CA ASP A 82 8.01 -32.07 -7.69
C ASP A 82 7.96 -31.54 -9.14
N LYS A 83 7.30 -30.40 -9.42
CA LYS A 83 7.10 -29.94 -10.80
C LYS A 83 8.40 -29.38 -11.40
N ASN A 84 8.74 -29.89 -12.61
CA ASN A 84 9.84 -29.40 -13.42
C ASN A 84 9.70 -27.89 -13.73
N ARG A 85 10.86 -27.25 -13.96
CA ARG A 85 11.09 -25.95 -14.62
C ARG A 85 9.86 -25.38 -15.32
N ASN A 86 9.64 -24.07 -15.17
CA ASN A 86 8.78 -23.31 -16.07
C ASN A 86 9.01 -23.77 -17.53
N PRO A 87 8.02 -24.41 -18.19
CA PRO A 87 8.20 -24.95 -19.53
C PRO A 87 8.48 -23.83 -20.55
N ASN A 88 8.10 -22.60 -20.23
CA ASN A 88 8.31 -21.42 -21.06
C ASN A 88 9.61 -20.67 -20.72
N ASN A 89 10.29 -21.03 -19.63
CA ASN A 89 11.59 -20.47 -19.29
C ASN A 89 12.48 -21.49 -18.55
N PRO A 90 13.22 -22.33 -19.29
CA PRO A 90 14.09 -23.33 -18.71
C PRO A 90 15.26 -22.74 -17.92
N SER A 91 15.64 -21.48 -18.09
CA SER A 91 16.73 -20.87 -17.31
C SER A 91 16.28 -20.38 -15.93
N GLN A 92 14.98 -20.39 -15.63
CA GLN A 92 14.47 -19.99 -14.31
C GLN A 92 14.98 -20.98 -13.23
N PRO A 93 15.46 -20.49 -12.07
CA PRO A 93 15.83 -21.34 -10.94
C PRO A 93 14.66 -22.27 -10.59
N SER A 94 14.92 -23.56 -10.44
CA SER A 94 13.94 -24.49 -9.89
C SER A 94 13.99 -24.43 -8.37
N GLY A 95 12.83 -24.46 -7.70
CA GLY A 95 12.77 -24.76 -6.28
C GLY A 95 13.32 -26.15 -5.96
N PRO A 96 13.58 -26.46 -4.67
CA PRO A 96 14.06 -27.78 -4.26
C PRO A 96 13.02 -28.85 -4.58
N ARG A 97 13.49 -30.08 -4.81
CA ARG A 97 12.61 -31.23 -5.10
C ARG A 97 12.47 -32.11 -3.87
N PHE A 98 11.22 -32.30 -3.43
CA PHE A 98 10.84 -33.18 -2.34
C PHE A 98 9.94 -34.28 -2.89
N THR A 99 10.52 -35.35 -3.41
CA THR A 99 9.78 -36.40 -4.16
C THR A 99 8.63 -37.03 -3.39
N GLN A 100 8.75 -37.23 -2.08
CA GLN A 100 7.69 -37.78 -1.24
C GLN A 100 6.53 -36.81 -0.96
N TYR A 101 6.74 -35.52 -1.22
CA TYR A 101 5.77 -34.45 -1.07
C TYR A 101 5.35 -33.89 -2.43
N ALA A 102 5.44 -34.70 -3.49
CA ALA A 102 5.02 -34.34 -4.83
C ALA A 102 3.68 -33.57 -4.88
N GLY A 103 3.68 -32.43 -5.57
CA GLY A 103 2.52 -31.52 -5.67
C GLY A 103 2.26 -30.63 -4.46
N TRP A 104 2.98 -30.76 -3.35
CA TRP A 104 2.86 -29.84 -2.20
C TRP A 104 3.44 -28.47 -2.53
N ASP A 105 3.03 -27.47 -1.76
CA ASP A 105 3.64 -26.15 -1.83
C ASP A 105 4.92 -26.12 -0.99
N ILE A 106 5.88 -25.27 -1.36
CA ILE A 106 7.15 -25.10 -0.65
C ILE A 106 7.33 -23.63 -0.29
N LEU A 107 7.73 -23.34 0.94
CA LEU A 107 8.32 -22.06 1.31
C LEU A 107 9.80 -22.29 1.67
N ASP A 108 10.65 -21.64 0.88
CA ASP A 108 12.07 -21.43 1.15
C ASP A 108 12.22 -20.44 2.30
N THR A 109 13.08 -20.76 3.26
CA THR A 109 13.33 -19.90 4.40
C THR A 109 14.82 -19.59 4.52
N PRO A 110 15.18 -18.33 4.81
CA PRO A 110 16.57 -17.93 4.90
C PRO A 110 17.23 -18.53 6.14
N GLY A 111 18.55 -18.67 6.08
CA GLY A 111 19.32 -19.01 7.26
C GLY A 111 19.18 -17.94 8.35
N SER A 112 19.20 -18.37 9.61
CA SER A 112 19.22 -17.44 10.74
C SER A 112 20.22 -17.84 11.81
N SER A 113 20.73 -16.84 12.50
CA SER A 113 21.49 -17.00 13.75
C SER A 113 20.69 -16.53 14.98
N ALA A 114 19.50 -15.96 14.78
CA ALA A 114 18.62 -15.56 15.86
C ALA A 114 18.03 -16.82 16.53
N SER A 115 17.77 -16.74 17.84
CA SER A 115 16.99 -17.74 18.56
C SER A 115 15.66 -17.13 18.99
N ARG A 116 14.57 -17.45 18.28
CA ARG A 116 13.23 -16.90 18.52
C ARG A 116 12.16 -17.95 18.28
N ALA A 117 11.14 -17.99 19.14
CA ALA A 117 10.00 -18.90 18.97
C ALA A 117 8.98 -18.41 17.91
N ASP A 118 8.98 -17.11 17.61
CA ASP A 118 8.07 -16.45 16.66
C ASP A 118 8.78 -16.00 15.37
N TRP A 119 9.89 -16.64 15.03
CA TRP A 119 10.79 -16.22 13.95
C TRP A 119 10.12 -16.17 12.59
N LEU A 120 9.36 -17.18 12.20
CA LEU A 120 8.65 -17.22 10.93
C LEU A 120 7.15 -17.14 11.20
N ARG A 121 6.47 -16.16 10.61
CA ARG A 121 5.01 -16.03 10.67
C ARG A 121 4.42 -16.30 9.30
N LEU A 122 3.40 -17.15 9.26
CA LEU A 122 2.69 -17.56 8.05
C LEU A 122 1.19 -17.37 8.25
N SER A 123 0.47 -16.93 7.23
CA SER A 123 -0.99 -16.82 7.28
C SER A 123 -1.64 -17.79 6.30
N LEU A 124 -2.37 -18.76 6.85
CA LEU A 124 -3.06 -19.80 6.09
C LEU A 124 -4.50 -19.39 5.77
N THR A 125 -4.91 -19.54 4.52
CA THR A 125 -6.27 -19.20 4.07
C THR A 125 -7.32 -20.24 4.45
N ARG A 126 -6.88 -21.48 4.73
CA ARG A 126 -7.72 -22.63 5.07
C ARG A 126 -6.91 -23.64 5.90
N PRO A 127 -7.54 -24.67 6.50
CA PRO A 127 -6.81 -25.70 7.23
C PRO A 127 -5.73 -26.36 6.36
N ALA A 128 -4.52 -26.50 6.89
CA ALA A 128 -3.37 -27.00 6.16
C ALA A 128 -2.55 -27.99 6.98
N THR A 129 -1.98 -28.99 6.31
CA THR A 129 -0.93 -29.82 6.87
C THR A 129 0.41 -29.15 6.60
N VAL A 130 1.15 -28.87 7.67
CA VAL A 130 2.45 -28.19 7.63
C VAL A 130 3.53 -29.19 7.98
N VAL A 131 4.55 -29.28 7.13
CA VAL A 131 5.76 -30.08 7.38
C VAL A 131 6.95 -29.16 7.44
N VAL A 132 7.75 -29.28 8.50
CA VAL A 132 9.07 -28.66 8.57
C VAL A 132 10.10 -29.72 8.20
N ALA A 133 10.83 -29.49 7.11
CA ALA A 133 11.92 -30.36 6.67
C ALA A 133 13.26 -29.76 7.10
N TRP A 134 13.97 -30.45 7.99
CA TRP A 134 15.20 -29.97 8.61
C TRP A 134 16.14 -31.13 8.98
N GLU A 135 17.41 -30.99 8.64
CA GLU A 135 18.54 -31.81 9.09
C GLU A 135 18.65 -31.99 10.63
N ASN A 136 18.34 -30.98 11.44
CA ASN A 136 18.46 -31.02 12.91
C ASN A 136 17.11 -31.20 13.60
N SER A 137 17.16 -31.48 14.90
CA SER A 137 16.01 -31.41 15.80
C SER A 137 16.02 -30.07 16.54
N ALA A 138 14.85 -29.44 16.70
CA ALA A 138 14.69 -28.22 17.50
C ALA A 138 13.62 -28.42 18.58
N LEU A 139 13.77 -27.76 19.73
CA LEU A 139 12.84 -27.91 20.86
C LEU A 139 11.43 -27.40 20.53
N TRP A 140 11.32 -26.38 19.68
CA TRP A 140 10.03 -25.81 19.27
C TRP A 140 9.19 -26.76 18.39
N LEU A 141 9.80 -27.83 17.85
CA LEU A 141 9.11 -28.91 17.15
C LEU A 141 8.66 -30.05 18.09
N ALA A 142 8.87 -29.92 19.40
CA ALA A 142 8.38 -30.89 20.37
C ALA A 142 6.86 -31.07 20.24
N GLY A 143 6.41 -32.34 20.19
CA GLY A 143 5.00 -32.69 20.02
C GLY A 143 4.51 -32.69 18.57
N TRP A 144 5.34 -32.31 17.58
CA TRP A 144 5.04 -32.56 16.17
C TRP A 144 5.32 -34.03 15.83
N GLN A 145 4.57 -34.58 14.88
CA GLN A 145 4.77 -35.96 14.43
C GLN A 145 6.06 -36.03 13.59
N LYS A 146 7.05 -36.77 14.07
CA LYS A 146 8.26 -37.03 13.28
C LYS A 146 7.95 -37.99 12.14
N GLY A 147 8.27 -37.58 10.91
CA GLY A 147 8.10 -38.37 9.69
C GLY A 147 9.41 -38.99 9.21
N GLU A 148 9.35 -39.59 8.02
CA GLU A 148 10.50 -40.21 7.37
C GLU A 148 11.50 -39.16 6.85
N THR A 149 12.76 -39.56 6.74
CA THR A 149 13.81 -38.73 6.13
C THR A 149 13.50 -38.48 4.66
N THR A 150 13.34 -37.22 4.29
CA THR A 150 13.20 -36.81 2.90
C THR A 150 14.53 -36.41 2.30
N THR A 151 14.60 -36.33 0.98
CA THR A 151 15.77 -35.82 0.27
C THR A 151 15.37 -34.62 -0.56
N ALA A 152 16.12 -33.53 -0.43
CA ALA A 152 16.07 -32.38 -1.32
C ALA A 152 17.50 -32.00 -1.71
N ASP A 153 17.74 -31.80 -3.01
CA ASP A 153 19.05 -31.44 -3.57
C ASP A 153 20.21 -32.33 -3.07
N GLY A 154 19.93 -33.63 -2.92
CA GLY A 154 20.91 -34.63 -2.47
C GLY A 154 21.20 -34.63 -0.96
N LYS A 155 20.58 -33.73 -0.18
CA LYS A 155 20.68 -33.69 1.29
C LYS A 155 19.47 -34.35 1.94
N LYS A 156 19.71 -34.95 3.11
CA LYS A 156 18.70 -35.67 3.89
C LYS A 156 18.14 -34.81 5.00
N PHE A 157 16.82 -34.69 5.08
CA PHE A 157 16.12 -33.88 6.07
C PHE A 157 15.17 -34.75 6.89
N ASN A 158 15.14 -34.56 8.21
CA ASN A 158 14.05 -35.07 9.02
C ASN A 158 12.80 -34.22 8.78
N THR A 159 11.63 -34.84 8.87
CA THR A 159 10.35 -34.14 8.66
C THR A 159 9.56 -34.13 9.95
N TYR A 160 8.90 -33.01 10.23
CA TYR A 160 8.06 -32.82 11.40
C TYR A 160 6.72 -32.25 10.95
N THR A 161 5.64 -32.98 11.23
CA THR A 161 4.32 -32.72 10.66
C THR A 161 3.32 -32.29 11.72
N ARG A 162 2.50 -31.30 11.40
CA ARG A 162 1.33 -30.90 12.19
C ARG A 162 0.27 -30.26 11.32
N THR A 163 -0.99 -30.52 11.64
CA THR A 163 -2.14 -29.87 10.98
C THR A 163 -2.56 -28.63 11.74
N PHE A 164 -2.83 -27.55 11.00
CA PHE A 164 -3.29 -26.27 11.53
C PHE A 164 -4.65 -25.90 10.93
N ARG A 165 -5.40 -25.07 11.66
CA ARG A 165 -6.57 -24.38 11.12
C ARG A 165 -6.12 -23.19 10.25
N ALA A 166 -7.06 -22.58 9.54
CA ALA A 166 -6.84 -21.28 8.91
C ALA A 166 -6.43 -20.22 9.95
N GLY A 167 -5.65 -19.22 9.52
CA GLY A 167 -5.16 -18.14 10.37
C GLY A 167 -3.64 -18.06 10.44
N GLU A 168 -3.14 -17.23 11.35
CA GLU A 168 -1.70 -17.07 11.57
C GLU A 168 -1.11 -18.28 12.32
N ILE A 169 0.07 -18.71 11.88
CA ILE A 169 0.91 -19.69 12.57
C ILE A 169 2.31 -19.11 12.74
N THR A 170 2.96 -19.46 13.84
CA THR A 170 4.32 -19.03 14.18
C THR A 170 5.24 -20.24 14.31
N LEU A 171 6.41 -20.16 13.68
CA LEU A 171 7.45 -21.19 13.73
C LEU A 171 8.75 -20.59 14.30
N GLY A 172 9.50 -21.42 15.02
CA GLY A 172 10.75 -21.01 15.66
C GLY A 172 11.90 -20.88 14.66
N SER A 173 12.95 -20.17 15.04
CA SER A 173 14.11 -19.93 14.17
C SER A 173 14.96 -21.19 13.96
N PRO A 174 15.82 -21.18 12.93
CA PRO A 174 16.80 -22.22 12.75
C PRO A 174 17.90 -22.22 13.83
N GLU A 175 17.70 -22.93 14.94
CA GLU A 175 18.69 -23.10 16.01
C GLU A 175 20.04 -23.64 15.45
N GLY A 176 21.14 -22.90 15.66
CA GLY A 176 22.50 -23.42 15.40
C GLY A 176 23.14 -23.11 14.04
N LYS A 177 22.63 -22.13 13.28
CA LYS A 177 23.00 -21.81 11.89
C LYS A 177 22.54 -22.89 10.90
N GLY A 178 21.46 -22.63 10.19
CA GLY A 178 20.94 -23.50 9.14
C GLY A 178 19.70 -22.92 8.48
N GLU A 179 19.20 -23.62 7.48
CA GLU A 179 17.96 -23.34 6.74
C GLU A 179 17.01 -24.51 6.94
N TYR A 180 15.71 -24.25 6.99
CA TYR A 180 14.70 -25.29 6.91
C TYR A 180 13.66 -24.95 5.84
N TRP A 181 12.95 -25.97 5.38
CA TRP A 181 11.88 -25.80 4.42
C TRP A 181 10.54 -25.99 5.11
N VAL A 182 9.54 -25.20 4.68
CA VAL A 182 8.15 -25.43 5.07
C VAL A 182 7.40 -25.98 3.87
N LEU A 183 6.83 -27.17 4.01
CA LEU A 183 5.98 -27.78 3.00
C LEU A 183 4.53 -27.69 3.45
N LEU A 184 3.64 -27.35 2.51
CA LEU A 184 2.22 -27.12 2.80
C LEU A 184 1.35 -27.98 1.88
N ALA A 185 0.35 -28.62 2.48
CA ALA A 185 -0.74 -29.32 1.82
C ALA A 185 -2.07 -28.93 2.44
N GLU A 186 -3.16 -29.32 1.81
CA GLU A 186 -4.50 -29.22 2.38
C GLU A 186 -4.56 -29.94 3.74
N GLY A 187 -5.53 -29.60 4.59
CA GLY A 187 -5.65 -30.15 5.95
C GLY A 187 -5.77 -31.68 6.02
N ASN A 188 -6.10 -32.34 4.91
CA ASN A 188 -6.16 -33.79 4.76
C ASN A 188 -4.84 -34.41 4.23
N GLY A 189 -3.78 -33.62 4.06
CA GLY A 189 -2.47 -34.05 3.56
C GLY A 189 -2.39 -34.20 2.04
N GLN A 190 -3.41 -33.79 1.28
CA GLN A 190 -3.37 -33.80 -0.18
C GLN A 190 -2.71 -32.52 -0.74
N PRO A 191 -2.02 -32.61 -1.88
CA PRO A 191 -1.54 -31.44 -2.63
C PRO A 191 -2.60 -30.35 -2.81
N SER A 192 -2.17 -29.08 -2.78
CA SER A 192 -3.09 -27.98 -3.06
C SER A 192 -3.58 -28.06 -4.51
N ALA A 193 -4.88 -27.81 -4.72
CA ALA A 193 -5.47 -27.92 -6.05
C ALA A 193 -4.90 -26.86 -7.00
N GLU A 194 -4.71 -27.23 -8.27
CA GLU A 194 -4.35 -26.26 -9.31
C GLU A 194 -5.55 -25.36 -9.63
N PRO A 195 -5.39 -24.03 -9.66
CA PRO A 195 -6.49 -23.13 -9.97
C PRO A 195 -7.03 -23.37 -11.38
N ALA A 196 -8.35 -23.29 -11.51
CA ALA A 196 -9.03 -23.33 -12.79
C ALA A 196 -8.71 -22.07 -13.60
N LEU A 197 -8.87 -22.10 -14.93
CA LEU A 197 -8.87 -20.89 -15.74
C LEU A 197 -10.30 -20.38 -15.90
N PRO A 198 -10.53 -19.05 -15.96
CA PRO A 198 -11.81 -18.51 -16.36
C PRO A 198 -12.22 -19.01 -17.76
N SER A 199 -13.53 -19.08 -18.00
CA SER A 199 -14.06 -19.50 -19.31
C SER A 199 -13.50 -18.63 -20.44
N GLY A 200 -13.01 -19.27 -21.51
CA GLY A 200 -12.46 -18.58 -22.67
C GLY A 200 -10.99 -18.18 -22.56
N ILE A 201 -10.35 -18.33 -21.39
CA ILE A 201 -8.92 -18.08 -21.20
C ILE A 201 -8.14 -19.39 -21.37
N THR A 202 -7.16 -19.39 -22.26
CA THR A 202 -6.28 -20.54 -22.52
C THR A 202 -4.85 -20.34 -22.01
N GLU A 203 -4.42 -19.09 -21.85
CA GLU A 203 -3.11 -18.75 -21.29
C GLU A 203 -3.11 -19.00 -19.78
N ARG A 204 -2.29 -19.98 -19.35
CA ARG A 204 -2.15 -20.35 -17.94
C ARG A 204 -1.07 -19.51 -17.26
N PRO A 205 -1.40 -18.75 -16.20
CA PRO A 205 -0.40 -18.08 -15.39
C PRO A 205 0.53 -19.10 -14.73
N VAL A 206 1.83 -18.82 -14.72
CA VAL A 206 2.84 -19.67 -14.09
C VAL A 206 3.24 -19.05 -12.75
N PRO A 207 3.24 -19.82 -11.63
CA PRO A 207 3.72 -19.31 -10.36
C PRO A 207 5.16 -18.80 -10.46
N ASN A 208 5.45 -17.73 -9.73
CA ASN A 208 6.73 -17.06 -9.69
C ASN A 208 7.24 -16.46 -11.02
N THR A 209 6.35 -16.22 -11.98
CA THR A 209 6.66 -15.48 -13.22
C THR A 209 5.87 -14.19 -13.29
N THR A 210 6.08 -13.40 -14.33
CA THR A 210 5.19 -12.26 -14.63
C THR A 210 3.77 -12.77 -14.89
N CYS A 211 2.77 -12.07 -14.35
CA CYS A 211 1.36 -12.36 -14.62
C CYS A 211 0.99 -12.00 -16.07
N PRO A 212 0.14 -12.81 -16.74
CA PRO A 212 -0.53 -12.39 -17.95
C PRO A 212 -1.36 -11.11 -17.77
N SER A 213 -1.45 -10.29 -18.80
CA SER A 213 -2.18 -9.02 -18.74
C SER A 213 -3.68 -9.18 -18.48
N TRP A 214 -4.27 -10.32 -18.82
CA TRP A 214 -5.69 -10.56 -18.56
C TRP A 214 -6.00 -10.60 -17.06
N LEU A 215 -5.06 -11.02 -16.20
CA LEU A 215 -5.24 -11.00 -14.74
C LEU A 215 -5.28 -9.58 -14.20
N ASP A 216 -4.35 -8.75 -14.67
CA ASP A 216 -4.23 -7.33 -14.30
C ASP A 216 -5.55 -6.60 -14.58
N ASN A 217 -6.12 -6.84 -15.76
CA ASN A 217 -7.39 -6.26 -16.20
C ASN A 217 -8.64 -6.70 -15.39
N LEU A 218 -8.54 -7.71 -14.53
CA LEU A 218 -9.67 -8.14 -13.67
C LEU A 218 -9.88 -7.22 -12.47
N TRP A 219 -8.84 -6.52 -12.03
CA TRP A 219 -8.90 -5.68 -10.85
C TRP A 219 -9.53 -4.34 -11.21
N GLN A 220 -10.83 -4.25 -10.97
CA GLN A 220 -11.63 -3.10 -11.34
C GLN A 220 -12.43 -2.56 -10.14
N ALA A 221 -12.59 -1.24 -10.12
CA ALA A 221 -13.46 -0.54 -9.19
C ALA A 221 -14.42 0.37 -9.97
N ARG A 222 -15.59 0.58 -9.39
CA ARG A 222 -16.60 1.47 -9.98
C ARG A 222 -16.31 2.92 -9.57
N GLY A 223 -16.11 3.79 -10.55
CA GLY A 223 -15.93 5.22 -10.31
C GLY A 223 -17.24 5.93 -9.94
N PRO A 224 -17.19 7.19 -9.49
CA PRO A 224 -18.36 8.02 -9.18
C PRO A 224 -19.32 8.26 -10.37
N ASP A 225 -18.86 8.03 -11.60
CA ASP A 225 -19.68 8.09 -12.82
C ASP A 225 -20.36 6.75 -13.16
N GLY A 226 -20.13 5.70 -12.37
CA GLY A 226 -20.70 4.37 -12.56
C GLY A 226 -19.94 3.49 -13.56
N ARG A 227 -18.82 3.94 -14.12
CA ARG A 227 -17.96 3.14 -15.01
C ARG A 227 -16.93 2.35 -14.22
N ASN A 228 -16.37 1.32 -14.85
CA ASN A 228 -15.29 0.54 -14.26
C ASN A 228 -13.93 1.12 -14.66
N TYR A 229 -13.02 1.15 -13.71
CA TYR A 229 -11.64 1.61 -13.86
C TYR A 229 -10.68 0.55 -13.31
N PRO A 230 -9.43 0.48 -13.80
CA PRO A 230 -8.38 -0.23 -13.10
C PRO A 230 -8.31 0.17 -11.62
N SER A 231 -8.03 -0.79 -10.76
CA SER A 231 -8.03 -0.62 -9.31
C SER A 231 -6.85 -1.32 -8.65
N TRP A 232 -6.79 -1.21 -7.33
CA TRP A 232 -5.77 -1.86 -6.53
C TRP A 232 -5.79 -3.38 -6.69
N HIS A 233 -4.60 -3.96 -6.78
CA HIS A 233 -4.37 -5.38 -6.68
C HIS A 233 -3.15 -5.65 -5.78
N PRO A 234 -3.04 -6.83 -5.16
CA PRO A 234 -1.82 -7.23 -4.47
C PRO A 234 -0.66 -7.36 -5.48
N GLN A 235 0.58 -7.27 -5.01
CA GLN A 235 1.76 -7.41 -5.88
C GLN A 235 1.94 -8.81 -6.50
N ILE A 236 1.50 -9.82 -5.74
CA ILE A 236 1.45 -11.21 -6.15
C ILE A 236 -0.02 -11.58 -6.32
N ASP A 237 -0.34 -12.21 -7.44
CA ASP A 237 -1.66 -12.78 -7.63
C ASP A 237 -1.94 -13.86 -6.57
N PRO A 238 -3.00 -13.73 -5.76
CA PRO A 238 -3.23 -14.57 -4.60
C PRO A 238 -3.79 -15.96 -4.96
N VAL A 239 -4.10 -16.22 -6.24
CA VAL A 239 -4.62 -17.50 -6.74
C VAL A 239 -3.54 -18.24 -7.52
N TYR A 240 -2.96 -17.55 -8.50
CA TYR A 240 -1.99 -18.12 -9.44
C TYR A 240 -0.54 -17.93 -9.01
N TRP A 241 -0.29 -17.02 -8.08
CA TRP A 241 1.04 -16.73 -7.52
C TRP A 241 2.07 -16.26 -8.54
N CYS A 242 1.62 -15.54 -9.57
CA CYS A 242 2.46 -14.77 -10.47
C CYS A 242 2.64 -13.34 -9.95
N TYR A 243 3.60 -12.60 -10.48
CA TYR A 243 3.94 -11.23 -10.09
C TYR A 243 3.42 -10.21 -11.11
N TYR A 244 2.70 -9.18 -10.64
CA TYR A 244 2.25 -8.05 -11.48
C TYR A 244 3.40 -7.10 -11.87
N ARG A 245 4.58 -7.24 -11.23
CA ARG A 245 5.80 -6.46 -11.48
C ARG A 245 5.72 -4.97 -11.15
N HIS A 246 4.66 -4.54 -10.50
CA HIS A 246 4.50 -3.21 -9.92
C HIS A 246 3.63 -3.31 -8.66
N ASP A 247 3.59 -2.24 -7.86
CA ASP A 247 2.82 -2.17 -6.63
C ASP A 247 1.81 -1.02 -6.60
N HIS A 248 0.90 -1.05 -5.62
CA HIS A 248 -0.02 0.05 -5.34
C HIS A 248 0.00 0.50 -3.86
N ASN A 249 1.02 0.11 -3.10
CA ASN A 249 1.11 0.22 -1.64
C ASN A 249 -0.11 -0.46 -0.95
N ALA A 250 -0.85 0.28 -0.12
CA ALA A 250 -1.86 -0.26 0.79
C ALA A 250 -3.18 -0.59 0.09
N ASP A 251 -3.86 -1.63 0.58
CA ASP A 251 -5.17 -2.04 0.07
C ASP A 251 -6.28 -1.06 0.55
N PRO A 252 -7.04 -0.41 -0.35
CA PRO A 252 -8.16 0.46 0.03
C PRO A 252 -9.30 -0.28 0.76
N GLY A 253 -9.40 -1.60 0.60
CA GLY A 253 -10.36 -2.44 1.30
C GLY A 253 -10.17 -2.43 2.82
N LEU A 254 -8.96 -2.11 3.33
CA LEU A 254 -8.70 -1.97 4.77
C LEU A 254 -9.47 -0.81 5.42
N ILE A 255 -9.93 0.14 4.62
CA ILE A 255 -10.83 1.20 5.08
C ILE A 255 -12.21 1.08 4.44
N GLY A 256 -12.56 -0.07 3.88
CA GLY A 256 -13.87 -0.32 3.28
C GLY A 256 -14.12 0.49 2.01
N TYR A 257 -13.07 0.71 1.20
CA TYR A 257 -13.13 1.47 -0.05
C TYR A 257 -12.59 0.65 -1.23
N GLN A 258 -12.93 1.07 -2.45
CA GLN A 258 -12.38 0.55 -3.70
C GLN A 258 -11.90 1.74 -4.55
N ALA A 259 -10.64 1.73 -4.99
CA ALA A 259 -10.02 2.90 -5.61
C ALA A 259 -10.08 2.85 -7.16
N PRO A 260 -10.77 3.77 -7.84
CA PRO A 260 -10.83 3.81 -9.30
C PRO A 260 -9.68 4.67 -9.88
N PHE A 261 -8.50 4.09 -10.07
CA PHE A 261 -7.25 4.82 -10.32
C PHE A 261 -7.31 5.80 -11.50
N LEU A 262 -7.89 5.42 -12.64
CA LEU A 262 -7.92 6.29 -13.82
C LEU A 262 -9.14 7.22 -13.90
N TYR A 263 -9.98 7.28 -12.87
CA TYR A 263 -11.19 8.11 -12.88
C TYR A 263 -10.85 9.57 -13.17
N THR A 264 -10.02 10.23 -12.36
CA THR A 264 -9.64 11.64 -12.56
C THR A 264 -8.85 11.86 -13.85
N ALA A 265 -7.98 10.92 -14.22
CA ALA A 265 -7.15 11.02 -15.42
C ALA A 265 -8.00 11.06 -16.70
N GLN A 266 -9.10 10.30 -16.74
CA GLN A 266 -10.02 10.29 -17.89
C GLN A 266 -10.60 11.69 -18.19
N TYR A 267 -10.85 12.48 -17.15
CA TYR A 267 -11.38 13.84 -17.29
C TYR A 267 -10.32 14.88 -17.68
N THR A 268 -9.04 14.48 -17.79
CA THR A 268 -7.90 15.34 -18.13
C THR A 268 -7.46 15.17 -19.59
N ASN A 269 -8.40 15.09 -20.54
CA ASN A 269 -8.08 14.70 -21.93
C ASN A 269 -7.28 13.38 -22.01
N ASN A 270 -7.54 12.45 -21.09
CA ASN A 270 -6.81 11.19 -20.98
C ASN A 270 -5.29 11.40 -20.84
N GLN A 271 -4.88 12.29 -19.91
CA GLN A 271 -3.47 12.46 -19.53
C GLN A 271 -2.83 11.08 -19.35
N PRO A 272 -1.60 10.86 -19.85
CA PRO A 272 -0.93 9.55 -19.81
C PRO A 272 -0.45 9.22 -18.38
N GLU A 273 -1.39 9.05 -17.45
CA GLU A 273 -1.16 8.40 -16.17
C GLU A 273 -1.44 6.91 -16.37
N ARG A 274 -0.44 6.09 -16.06
CA ARG A 274 -0.59 4.64 -16.10
C ARG A 274 -1.15 4.15 -14.78
N ALA A 275 -1.88 3.05 -14.80
CA ALA A 275 -2.44 2.47 -13.58
C ALA A 275 -1.31 2.13 -12.58
N GLU A 276 -0.17 1.66 -13.09
CA GLU A 276 1.01 1.32 -12.28
C GLU A 276 1.51 2.47 -11.39
N GLY A 277 1.31 3.72 -11.81
CA GLY A 277 1.76 4.91 -11.09
C GLY A 277 0.96 5.24 -9.82
N PHE A 278 -0.20 4.63 -9.60
CA PHE A 278 -1.08 4.96 -8.47
C PHE A 278 -0.64 4.28 -7.17
N LYS A 279 -0.30 5.09 -6.16
CA LYS A 279 0.17 4.62 -4.85
C LYS A 279 -0.79 5.02 -3.74
N GLY A 280 -1.29 4.03 -3.00
CA GLY A 280 -2.33 4.19 -1.97
C GLY A 280 -1.80 4.17 -0.53
N PHE A 281 -2.35 5.01 0.32
CA PHE A 281 -1.99 5.11 1.73
C PHE A 281 -3.25 4.91 2.59
N ALA A 282 -3.43 3.71 3.13
CA ALA A 282 -4.56 3.37 3.98
C ALA A 282 -4.19 3.57 5.45
N ILE A 283 -4.90 4.43 6.17
CA ILE A 283 -4.64 4.79 7.57
C ILE A 283 -5.93 4.58 8.37
N ARG A 284 -5.83 3.99 9.56
CA ARG A 284 -6.94 3.93 10.53
C ARG A 284 -6.62 4.88 11.69
N ASP A 285 -7.46 5.89 11.89
CA ASP A 285 -7.36 6.88 12.96
C ASP A 285 -8.67 6.89 13.76
N GLY A 286 -8.67 6.18 14.89
CA GLY A 286 -9.89 5.89 15.65
C GLY A 286 -10.92 5.11 14.83
N GLU A 287 -12.13 5.67 14.68
CA GLU A 287 -13.19 5.10 13.85
C GLU A 287 -13.09 5.45 12.37
N ILE A 288 -12.19 6.36 12.01
CA ILE A 288 -12.05 6.88 10.65
C ILE A 288 -10.98 6.11 9.90
N GLY A 289 -11.33 5.64 8.72
CA GLY A 289 -10.39 5.13 7.74
C GLY A 289 -10.09 6.20 6.71
N TRP A 290 -8.81 6.53 6.50
CA TRP A 290 -8.36 7.41 5.45
C TRP A 290 -7.72 6.60 4.34
N TYR A 291 -8.01 6.95 3.09
CA TYR A 291 -7.25 6.47 1.94
C TYR A 291 -6.83 7.67 1.10
N ILE A 292 -5.52 7.88 1.01
CA ILE A 292 -4.93 8.92 0.17
C ILE A 292 -4.26 8.21 -0.99
N ASN A 293 -4.60 8.55 -2.21
CA ASN A 293 -4.03 7.94 -3.40
C ASN A 293 -3.44 9.01 -4.29
N ILE A 294 -2.21 8.78 -4.74
CA ILE A 294 -1.45 9.73 -5.53
C ILE A 294 -0.90 8.98 -6.74
N HIS A 295 -1.05 9.54 -7.94
CA HIS A 295 -0.27 9.10 -9.08
C HIS A 295 1.17 9.60 -8.94
N SER A 296 2.10 8.72 -8.59
CA SER A 296 3.51 9.02 -8.36
C SER A 296 4.42 8.00 -9.05
N GLU A 297 4.27 7.90 -10.38
CA GLU A 297 5.08 7.07 -11.27
C GLU A 297 6.56 7.50 -11.22
N THR A 298 7.46 6.53 -11.00
CA THR A 298 8.92 6.77 -10.95
C THR A 298 9.69 6.06 -12.06
N SER A 299 9.00 5.35 -12.95
CA SER A 299 9.62 4.63 -14.07
C SER A 299 9.78 5.46 -15.35
N THR A 300 9.17 6.66 -15.40
CA THR A 300 9.17 7.54 -16.59
C THR A 300 9.68 8.94 -16.27
N ASP A 301 10.31 9.57 -17.25
CA ASP A 301 10.87 10.93 -17.19
C ASP A 301 9.79 12.01 -17.26
N GLN A 302 8.60 11.66 -17.78
CA GLN A 302 7.40 12.51 -17.78
C GLN A 302 7.11 13.13 -16.42
N ARG A 303 7.48 12.44 -15.33
CA ARG A 303 7.35 12.95 -13.97
C ARG A 303 8.11 14.26 -13.74
N VAL A 304 9.13 14.60 -14.51
CA VAL A 304 9.82 15.91 -14.43
C VAL A 304 8.89 17.04 -14.91
N CYS A 305 8.17 16.85 -16.01
CA CYS A 305 7.27 17.88 -16.53
C CYS A 305 5.86 17.86 -15.91
N ALA A 306 5.42 16.72 -15.37
CA ALA A 306 4.10 16.60 -14.76
C ALA A 306 4.03 17.34 -13.42
N ARG A 307 3.61 18.61 -13.42
CA ARG A 307 3.38 19.40 -12.19
C ARG A 307 2.17 18.90 -11.41
N PHE A 308 1.10 18.58 -12.12
CA PHE A 308 -0.15 18.13 -11.54
C PHE A 308 -0.32 16.61 -11.71
N HIS A 309 -0.69 15.95 -10.62
CA HIS A 309 -0.93 14.51 -10.56
C HIS A 309 -2.30 14.23 -9.97
N THR A 310 -2.89 13.09 -10.34
CA THR A 310 -4.14 12.67 -9.69
C THR A 310 -3.91 12.48 -8.19
N VAL A 311 -4.77 13.11 -7.39
CA VAL A 311 -4.87 12.91 -5.95
C VAL A 311 -6.31 12.56 -5.61
N VAL A 312 -6.47 11.49 -4.84
CA VAL A 312 -7.76 11.10 -4.25
C VAL A 312 -7.63 11.12 -2.74
N VAL A 313 -8.53 11.82 -2.06
CA VAL A 313 -8.61 11.84 -0.58
C VAL A 313 -9.97 11.27 -0.17
N VAL A 314 -9.94 10.14 0.52
CA VAL A 314 -11.13 9.42 0.97
C VAL A 314 -11.12 9.31 2.48
N ALA A 315 -12.30 9.47 3.08
CA ALA A 315 -12.55 9.14 4.47
C ALA A 315 -13.79 8.23 4.58
N THR A 316 -13.72 7.21 5.43
CA THR A 316 -14.79 6.28 5.71
C THR A 316 -14.92 6.00 7.21
N ARG A 317 -16.03 5.41 7.64
CA ARG A 317 -16.06 4.62 8.87
C ARG A 317 -15.59 3.22 8.56
N TRP A 318 -14.33 2.93 8.82
CA TRP A 318 -13.66 1.73 8.29
C TRP A 318 -14.33 0.41 8.68
N ARG A 319 -15.01 0.34 9.84
CA ARG A 319 -15.74 -0.87 10.27
C ARG A 319 -17.00 -1.15 9.45
N THR A 320 -17.63 -0.12 8.91
CA THR A 320 -18.92 -0.20 8.22
C THR A 320 -18.80 0.04 6.71
N GLY A 321 -17.69 0.62 6.25
CA GLY A 321 -17.53 1.10 4.89
C GLY A 321 -18.36 2.34 4.57
N GLU A 322 -19.02 2.98 5.56
CA GLU A 322 -19.75 4.23 5.33
C GLU A 322 -18.78 5.29 4.80
N LYS A 323 -19.02 5.77 3.58
CA LYS A 323 -18.25 6.86 2.97
C LYS A 323 -18.60 8.18 3.66
N LEU A 324 -17.58 8.90 4.11
CA LEU A 324 -17.70 10.22 4.73
C LEU A 324 -17.20 11.32 3.80
N ALA A 325 -16.19 11.03 2.99
CA ALA A 325 -15.73 11.91 1.93
C ALA A 325 -15.01 11.12 0.84
N GLU A 326 -15.05 11.62 -0.39
CA GLU A 326 -14.28 11.17 -1.54
C GLU A 326 -14.04 12.36 -2.47
N LEU A 327 -12.80 12.81 -2.50
CA LEU A 327 -12.37 13.96 -3.28
C LEU A 327 -11.40 13.53 -4.37
N ASN A 328 -11.69 13.88 -5.62
CA ASN A 328 -10.95 13.48 -6.82
C ASN A 328 -10.49 14.72 -7.58
N TYR A 329 -9.19 14.93 -7.74
CA TYR A 329 -8.70 16.14 -8.42
C TYR A 329 -7.24 16.00 -8.87
N LYS A 330 -6.76 16.96 -9.66
CA LYS A 330 -5.35 17.11 -10.02
C LYS A 330 -4.63 18.01 -9.03
N GLY A 331 -3.88 17.41 -8.12
CA GLY A 331 -3.11 18.11 -7.09
C GLY A 331 -1.82 18.71 -7.64
N ASP A 332 -1.47 19.92 -7.19
CA ASP A 332 -0.24 20.62 -7.57
C ASP A 332 0.93 20.22 -6.68
N PHE A 333 1.95 19.58 -7.25
CA PHE A 333 3.22 19.25 -6.56
C PHE A 333 4.36 20.22 -6.93
N GLY A 334 4.06 21.29 -7.66
CA GLY A 334 4.99 22.36 -7.96
C GLY A 334 6.08 21.99 -8.98
N ALA A 335 7.10 22.85 -9.03
CA ALA A 335 8.22 22.70 -9.94
C ALA A 335 9.18 21.58 -9.52
N SER A 336 9.76 20.93 -10.53
CA SER A 336 10.78 19.90 -10.38
C SER A 336 12.15 20.50 -10.08
N ARG A 337 12.76 20.03 -8.99
CA ARG A 337 14.10 20.38 -8.53
C ARG A 337 14.92 19.13 -8.32
N GLN A 338 16.24 19.23 -8.40
CA GLN A 338 17.12 18.15 -7.97
C GLN A 338 17.04 17.97 -6.45
N ASN A 339 17.12 16.73 -5.98
CA ASN A 339 17.17 16.40 -4.56
C ASN A 339 18.61 16.41 -3.98
N GLN A 340 19.32 17.54 -4.08
CA GLN A 340 20.66 17.73 -3.49
C GLN A 340 21.13 19.21 -3.54
N GLY A 341 22.01 19.59 -2.61
CA GLY A 341 22.74 20.87 -2.64
C GLY A 341 21.79 22.06 -2.54
N ASP A 342 21.97 23.05 -3.42
CA ASP A 342 21.10 24.23 -3.53
C ASP A 342 19.72 23.91 -4.14
N ASN A 343 19.43 22.64 -4.45
CA ASN A 343 18.21 22.16 -5.10
C ASN A 343 17.85 22.95 -6.38
N PRO A 344 18.76 22.99 -7.39
CA PRO A 344 18.51 23.70 -8.63
C PRO A 344 17.28 23.14 -9.35
N PHE A 345 16.62 24.00 -10.12
CA PHE A 345 15.54 23.57 -11.00
C PHE A 345 16.06 22.66 -12.10
N PHE A 346 15.23 21.70 -12.53
CA PHE A 346 15.49 20.97 -13.76
C PHE A 346 15.48 21.93 -14.96
N ALA A 347 16.36 21.70 -15.93
CA ALA A 347 16.55 22.58 -17.08
C ALA A 347 15.56 22.31 -18.23
N ASN A 348 14.45 21.63 -17.92
CA ASN A 348 13.39 21.28 -18.86
C ASN A 348 12.41 22.45 -19.05
N THR A 349 12.03 22.66 -20.31
CA THR A 349 10.84 23.43 -20.69
C THR A 349 9.68 22.46 -20.88
N CYS A 350 8.57 22.72 -20.20
CA CYS A 350 7.41 21.84 -20.15
C CYS A 350 6.16 22.61 -20.58
N THR A 351 5.15 21.89 -21.06
CA THR A 351 3.84 22.48 -21.33
C THR A 351 3.06 22.61 -20.03
N ASP A 352 2.69 23.82 -19.63
CA ASP A 352 1.79 24.03 -18.49
C ASP A 352 0.40 23.47 -18.84
N PRO A 353 -0.16 22.51 -18.08
CA PRO A 353 -1.46 21.95 -18.41
C PRO A 353 -2.62 22.95 -18.24
N ARG A 354 -2.48 24.02 -17.45
CA ARG A 354 -3.51 25.05 -17.27
C ARG A 354 -3.55 26.03 -18.44
N THR A 355 -2.38 26.50 -18.88
CA THR A 355 -2.28 27.58 -19.89
C THR A 355 -1.89 27.07 -21.28
N GLY A 356 -1.35 25.86 -21.38
CA GLY A 356 -0.77 25.26 -22.60
C GLY A 356 0.47 25.97 -23.11
N GLN A 357 1.00 26.92 -22.35
CA GLN A 357 2.22 27.63 -22.69
C GLN A 357 3.44 26.79 -22.33
N GLN A 358 4.52 27.00 -23.07
CA GLN A 358 5.83 26.46 -22.71
C GLN A 358 6.40 27.27 -21.54
N VAL A 359 6.73 26.59 -20.45
CA VAL A 359 7.24 27.18 -19.22
C VAL A 359 8.45 26.39 -18.73
N THR A 360 9.47 27.08 -18.21
CA THR A 360 10.58 26.41 -17.54
C THR A 360 10.22 26.05 -16.11
N GLN A 361 10.90 25.05 -15.53
CA GLN A 361 10.69 24.70 -14.11
C GLN A 361 10.99 25.87 -13.17
N GLU A 362 11.98 26.72 -13.51
CA GLU A 362 12.28 27.94 -12.77
C GLU A 362 11.12 28.94 -12.80
N GLN A 363 10.52 29.17 -13.97
CA GLN A 363 9.35 30.05 -14.10
C GLN A 363 8.16 29.53 -13.28
N ILE A 364 7.88 28.23 -13.33
CA ILE A 364 6.86 27.60 -12.47
C ILE A 364 7.19 27.86 -10.99
N GLY A 365 8.44 27.63 -10.59
CA GLY A 365 8.88 27.84 -9.22
C GLY A 365 8.65 29.29 -8.76
N GLN A 366 9.03 30.27 -9.58
CA GLN A 366 8.84 31.70 -9.30
C GLN A 366 7.35 32.08 -9.20
N GLN A 367 6.50 31.55 -10.07
CA GLN A 367 5.04 31.78 -10.04
C GLN A 367 4.39 31.27 -8.74
N LEU A 368 4.92 30.20 -8.16
CA LEU A 368 4.31 29.53 -7.02
C LEU A 368 4.78 30.04 -5.66
N GLN A 369 5.93 30.73 -5.58
CA GLN A 369 6.54 31.16 -4.30
C GLN A 369 5.59 31.92 -3.37
N SER A 370 4.63 32.67 -3.92
CA SER A 370 3.67 33.47 -3.14
C SER A 370 2.33 32.78 -2.88
N SER A 371 2.01 31.69 -3.59
CA SER A 371 0.68 31.08 -3.60
C SER A 371 0.62 29.67 -2.99
N THR A 372 1.72 28.91 -3.03
CA THR A 372 1.79 27.55 -2.49
C THR A 372 3.21 27.22 -2.00
N ARG A 373 3.31 26.16 -1.19
CA ARG A 373 4.59 25.56 -0.79
C ARG A 373 4.86 24.23 -1.51
N ALA A 374 4.10 23.94 -2.56
CA ALA A 374 4.26 22.73 -3.36
C ALA A 374 5.67 22.67 -3.99
N SER A 375 6.33 21.52 -3.89
CA SER A 375 7.66 21.31 -4.43
C SER A 375 7.90 19.84 -4.76
N LYS A 376 8.63 19.56 -5.83
CA LYS A 376 8.92 18.18 -6.24
C LYS A 376 10.41 18.01 -6.47
N ARG A 377 11.05 17.26 -5.59
CA ARG A 377 12.48 16.96 -5.62
C ARG A 377 12.68 15.58 -6.23
N ILE A 378 13.35 15.54 -7.38
CA ILE A 378 13.57 14.34 -8.18
C ILE A 378 15.02 13.88 -8.05
N ARG A 379 15.23 12.57 -8.07
CA ARG A 379 16.54 11.94 -7.95
C ARG A 379 17.35 12.08 -9.24
N ILE A 380 18.64 12.35 -9.10
CA ILE A 380 19.62 12.31 -10.20
C ILE A 380 20.67 11.25 -9.90
N ALA A 381 21.03 10.45 -10.89
CA ALA A 381 21.90 9.28 -10.77
C ALA A 381 23.31 9.61 -10.25
N ALA A 382 23.84 10.78 -10.62
CA ALA A 382 25.13 11.26 -10.13
C ALA A 382 25.19 11.47 -8.61
N ASN A 383 24.06 11.43 -7.90
CA ASN A 383 23.96 11.74 -6.49
C ASN A 383 23.44 10.56 -5.66
N ASN A 384 24.19 10.24 -4.60
CA ASN A 384 23.93 9.09 -3.72
C ASN A 384 22.85 9.33 -2.65
N SER A 385 22.10 10.44 -2.67
CA SER A 385 21.10 10.74 -1.60
C SER A 385 19.85 9.85 -1.66
N GLY A 386 19.60 9.14 -2.76
CA GLY A 386 18.75 7.95 -2.76
C GLY A 386 17.23 8.12 -2.63
N TYR A 387 16.64 9.33 -2.65
CA TYR A 387 15.17 9.49 -2.59
C TYR A 387 14.62 10.61 -3.51
N GLU A 388 13.31 10.61 -3.74
CA GLU A 388 12.50 11.73 -4.25
C GLU A 388 11.57 12.23 -3.14
N GLN A 389 11.28 13.53 -3.09
CA GLN A 389 10.34 14.13 -2.13
C GLN A 389 9.34 15.01 -2.86
N TRP A 390 8.05 14.76 -2.72
CA TRP A 390 7.01 15.54 -3.37
C TRP A 390 6.06 16.12 -2.32
N ASP A 391 6.00 17.44 -2.26
CA ASP A 391 5.20 18.22 -1.32
C ASP A 391 4.08 18.95 -2.06
N GLY A 392 2.87 18.96 -1.49
CA GLY A 392 1.71 19.66 -2.05
C GLY A 392 0.54 18.72 -2.32
N GLY A 393 -0.24 19.02 -3.35
CA GLY A 393 -1.33 18.16 -3.80
C GLY A 393 -2.62 18.22 -2.99
N LEU A 394 -2.76 19.10 -1.99
CA LEU A 394 -4.04 19.35 -1.30
C LEU A 394 -4.68 20.68 -1.75
N VAL A 395 -6.02 20.74 -1.75
CA VAL A 395 -6.78 21.87 -2.34
C VAL A 395 -7.75 22.48 -1.33
N LYS A 396 -7.50 23.73 -0.90
CA LYS A 396 -8.33 24.41 0.12
C LYS A 396 -9.78 24.65 -0.31
N ALA A 397 -10.03 24.79 -1.62
CA ALA A 397 -11.37 25.00 -2.15
C ALA A 397 -12.30 23.84 -1.77
N LEU A 398 -11.82 22.59 -1.81
CA LEU A 398 -12.56 21.35 -1.51
C LEU A 398 -12.81 21.08 -0.02
N GLY A 399 -12.92 22.11 0.80
CA GLY A 399 -13.19 21.92 2.24
C GLY A 399 -11.97 21.55 3.09
N MET A 400 -10.76 21.57 2.51
CA MET A 400 -9.53 21.23 3.22
C MET A 400 -8.86 22.45 3.87
N GLU A 401 -8.35 22.27 5.08
CA GLU A 401 -7.44 23.19 5.77
C GLU A 401 -6.18 22.42 6.14
N PHE A 402 -5.03 23.05 6.01
CA PHE A 402 -3.74 22.42 6.32
C PHE A 402 -2.65 23.47 6.53
N SER A 403 -1.57 23.03 7.16
CA SER A 403 -0.37 23.83 7.41
C SER A 403 0.75 23.48 6.42
N GLY A 404 1.67 24.42 6.17
CA GLY A 404 2.81 24.17 5.29
C GLY A 404 2.39 23.76 3.87
N PRO A 405 3.07 22.78 3.23
CA PRO A 405 2.63 22.17 1.97
C PRO A 405 1.39 21.26 2.10
N GLY A 406 0.97 20.92 3.33
CA GLY A 406 -0.21 20.11 3.62
C GLY A 406 0.00 18.60 3.55
N MET A 407 0.59 18.12 2.46
CA MET A 407 0.95 16.72 2.27
C MET A 407 2.37 16.60 1.69
N GLY A 408 3.11 15.58 2.11
CA GLY A 408 4.42 15.24 1.59
C GLY A 408 4.53 13.73 1.38
N ILE A 409 5.16 13.31 0.28
CA ILE A 409 5.55 11.93 0.07
C ILE A 409 7.07 11.84 -0.11
N ASP A 410 7.70 10.95 0.65
CA ASP A 410 9.10 10.60 0.44
C ASP A 410 9.17 9.22 -0.20
N ILE A 411 9.86 9.15 -1.33
CA ILE A 411 10.05 7.95 -2.14
C ILE A 411 11.53 7.59 -2.09
N GLN A 412 11.91 6.69 -1.18
CA GLN A 412 13.27 6.17 -1.10
C GLN A 412 13.47 5.10 -2.16
N ASN A 413 14.60 5.18 -2.85
CA ASN A 413 14.97 4.37 -3.98
C ASN A 413 13.88 4.26 -5.08
N PRO A 414 13.53 5.37 -5.77
CA PRO A 414 12.60 5.32 -6.91
C PRO A 414 13.08 4.31 -7.97
N ALA A 415 12.18 3.81 -8.84
CA ALA A 415 12.54 2.83 -9.86
C ALA A 415 13.66 3.32 -10.80
N THR A 416 13.63 4.60 -11.15
CA THR A 416 14.65 5.24 -11.99
C THR A 416 15.14 6.55 -11.38
N ALA A 417 16.30 7.02 -11.81
CA ALA A 417 16.80 8.36 -11.56
C ALA A 417 17.07 9.07 -12.90
N CYS A 418 16.96 10.40 -12.93
CA CYS A 418 17.41 11.17 -14.09
C CYS A 418 18.94 11.08 -14.23
N ASN A 419 19.45 10.93 -15.44
CA ASN A 419 20.89 10.94 -15.70
C ASN A 419 21.55 12.29 -15.32
N ALA A 420 20.87 13.41 -15.57
CA ALA A 420 21.32 14.78 -15.33
C ALA A 420 20.12 15.74 -15.16
N LEU A 421 20.40 17.04 -15.01
CA LEU A 421 19.39 18.10 -14.82
C LEU A 421 18.46 18.35 -16.01
N HIS A 422 18.80 17.85 -17.20
CA HIS A 422 17.88 17.85 -18.35
C HIS A 422 17.00 16.59 -18.41
N CYS A 423 17.30 15.57 -17.60
CA CYS A 423 16.63 14.27 -17.57
C CYS A 423 16.35 13.70 -18.98
N THR A 424 17.35 13.72 -19.87
CA THR A 424 17.18 13.18 -21.23
C THR A 424 17.08 11.66 -21.23
N ASP A 425 17.66 11.04 -20.20
CA ASP A 425 17.68 9.59 -20.03
C ASP A 425 17.42 9.23 -18.56
N LEU A 426 16.88 8.03 -18.37
CA LEU A 426 16.67 7.43 -17.07
C LEU A 426 17.70 6.33 -16.80
N VAL A 427 18.20 6.31 -15.57
CA VAL A 427 19.06 5.27 -15.05
C VAL A 427 18.25 4.41 -14.09
N THR A 428 18.13 3.11 -14.37
CA THR A 428 17.48 2.17 -13.46
C THR A 428 18.28 2.08 -12.17
N ASN A 429 17.60 2.22 -11.04
CA ASN A 429 18.26 2.05 -9.75
C ASN A 429 18.39 0.56 -9.42
N ASN A 430 19.59 0.14 -9.05
CA ASN A 430 19.98 -1.26 -8.85
C ASN A 430 19.88 -1.73 -7.39
N SER A 431 19.37 -0.90 -6.49
CA SER A 431 19.23 -1.21 -5.06
C SER A 431 17.82 -1.69 -4.67
N SER A 432 17.69 -2.19 -3.43
CA SER A 432 16.46 -2.72 -2.82
C SER A 432 15.23 -1.83 -3.05
N SER A 433 14.11 -2.46 -3.36
CA SER A 433 12.75 -1.91 -3.44
C SER A 433 12.46 -0.48 -2.99
N THR A 434 11.59 0.19 -3.75
CA THR A 434 11.06 1.51 -3.39
C THR A 434 10.38 1.51 -2.02
N ARG A 435 10.74 2.43 -1.13
CA ARG A 435 10.04 2.67 0.15
C ARG A 435 9.31 4.00 0.10
N ARG A 436 8.07 4.04 0.59
CA ARG A 436 7.24 5.26 0.56
C ARG A 436 6.74 5.62 1.94
N THR A 437 6.90 6.88 2.32
CA THR A 437 6.31 7.45 3.54
C THR A 437 5.40 8.60 3.18
N LEU A 438 4.39 8.84 4.02
CA LEU A 438 3.42 9.90 3.84
C LEU A 438 3.46 10.82 5.06
N GLN A 439 3.58 12.11 4.82
CA GLN A 439 3.43 13.15 5.83
C GLN A 439 2.16 13.95 5.55
N ILE A 440 1.34 14.13 6.58
CA ILE A 440 0.16 15.00 6.57
C ILE A 440 0.35 16.08 7.62
N MET A 441 0.14 17.33 7.25
CA MET A 441 0.45 18.50 8.09
C MET A 441 -0.83 19.24 8.49
N ASN A 442 -1.44 18.82 9.60
CA ASN A 442 -2.67 19.37 10.16
C ASN A 442 -3.83 19.44 9.16
N LEU A 443 -4.08 18.37 8.41
CA LEU A 443 -5.23 18.29 7.52
C LEU A 443 -6.51 18.29 8.36
N ARG A 444 -7.41 19.22 8.05
CA ARG A 444 -8.80 19.21 8.47
C ARG A 444 -9.68 19.22 7.24
N LEU A 445 -10.61 18.27 7.15
CA LEU A 445 -11.56 18.15 6.05
C LEU A 445 -12.96 18.49 6.57
N ARG A 446 -13.58 19.51 5.99
CA ARG A 446 -14.90 20.00 6.40
C ARG A 446 -15.90 20.03 5.26
N TYR A 447 -17.13 19.67 5.57
CA TYR A 447 -18.27 19.96 4.73
C TYR A 447 -18.45 21.46 4.56
N LYS A 448 -18.71 21.89 3.32
CA LYS A 448 -18.97 23.28 2.94
C LYS A 448 -20.35 23.36 2.27
N PRO A 449 -21.38 23.86 2.96
CA PRO A 449 -22.72 23.99 2.39
C PRO A 449 -22.75 24.82 1.10
N GLU A 450 -21.77 25.70 0.89
CA GLU A 450 -21.70 26.54 -0.31
C GLU A 450 -21.33 25.75 -1.57
N LEU A 451 -20.74 24.56 -1.42
CA LEU A 451 -20.40 23.68 -2.53
C LEU A 451 -21.54 22.71 -2.89
N ASP A 452 -22.47 22.48 -1.96
CA ASP A 452 -23.53 21.48 -2.03
C ASP A 452 -24.90 22.13 -1.73
N PRO A 453 -25.53 22.77 -2.73
CA PRO A 453 -26.75 23.55 -2.52
C PRO A 453 -27.99 22.70 -2.15
N ASP A 454 -28.01 21.41 -2.48
CA ASP A 454 -29.15 20.52 -2.18
C ASP A 454 -28.96 19.72 -0.88
N GLY A 455 -27.73 19.70 -0.33
CA GLY A 455 -27.43 19.16 0.98
C GLY A 455 -27.29 17.64 1.00
N ASP A 456 -27.10 17.00 -0.16
CA ASP A 456 -26.93 15.54 -0.26
C ASP A 456 -25.48 15.06 -0.08
N GLY A 457 -24.54 16.02 -0.05
CA GLY A 457 -23.10 15.82 0.11
C GLY A 457 -22.32 15.72 -1.20
N TYR A 458 -22.98 15.62 -2.35
CA TYR A 458 -22.34 15.55 -3.67
C TYR A 458 -22.24 16.92 -4.31
N PHE A 459 -21.13 17.15 -5.00
CA PHE A 459 -20.94 18.36 -5.79
C PHE A 459 -19.95 18.15 -6.92
N GLU A 460 -19.91 19.07 -7.86
CA GLU A 460 -19.09 18.99 -9.07
C GLU A 460 -18.06 20.11 -9.15
N THR A 461 -16.85 19.80 -9.60
CA THR A 461 -15.76 20.77 -9.74
C THR A 461 -15.08 20.66 -11.09
N ASN A 462 -14.24 21.66 -11.41
CA ASN A 462 -13.23 21.54 -12.44
C ASN A 462 -12.18 20.47 -12.08
N LEU A 463 -11.24 20.25 -13.00
CA LEU A 463 -10.23 19.20 -12.88
C LEU A 463 -9.31 19.35 -11.66
N TYR A 464 -9.03 20.59 -11.26
CA TYR A 464 -8.11 20.91 -10.17
C TYR A 464 -8.82 21.04 -8.82
N GLY A 465 -10.14 20.92 -8.78
CA GLY A 465 -10.95 21.10 -7.58
C GLY A 465 -10.94 22.51 -7.01
N ASP A 466 -10.43 23.51 -7.75
CA ASP A 466 -10.28 24.89 -7.29
C ASP A 466 -11.40 25.83 -7.74
N GLY A 467 -12.39 25.30 -8.48
CA GLY A 467 -13.57 26.04 -8.93
C GLY A 467 -14.62 25.14 -9.58
N PRO A 468 -15.74 25.74 -10.05
CA PRO A 468 -16.79 25.01 -10.74
C PRO A 468 -16.33 24.55 -12.13
N TYR A 469 -16.99 23.51 -12.65
CA TYR A 469 -16.80 23.08 -14.03
C TYR A 469 -17.36 24.11 -15.02
N ILE A 470 -16.58 24.46 -16.04
CA ILE A 470 -16.96 25.36 -17.14
C ILE A 470 -16.74 24.62 -18.47
N ALA A 471 -17.82 24.36 -19.20
CA ALA A 471 -17.72 23.65 -20.49
C ALA A 471 -16.83 24.40 -21.49
N GLY A 472 -15.86 23.69 -22.07
CA GLY A 472 -14.91 24.24 -23.04
C GLY A 472 -13.70 24.96 -22.42
N ASP A 473 -13.67 25.18 -21.10
CA ASP A 473 -12.50 25.69 -20.41
C ASP A 473 -11.45 24.57 -20.21
N ARG A 474 -10.19 24.87 -20.49
CA ARG A 474 -9.10 23.89 -20.38
C ARG A 474 -8.92 23.39 -18.95
N ASN A 475 -9.11 24.26 -17.95
CA ASN A 475 -8.96 23.87 -16.54
C ASN A 475 -10.10 22.97 -16.04
N SER A 476 -11.20 22.91 -16.79
CA SER A 476 -12.37 22.11 -16.50
C SER A 476 -12.32 20.71 -17.08
N GLY A 477 -11.37 20.43 -17.98
CA GLY A 477 -11.21 19.10 -18.57
C GLY A 477 -12.38 18.71 -19.49
N THR A 478 -12.59 17.40 -19.66
CA THR A 478 -13.63 16.87 -20.56
C THR A 478 -15.02 16.75 -19.91
N GLY A 479 -15.14 17.03 -18.61
CA GLY A 479 -16.39 16.96 -17.87
C GLY A 479 -16.20 17.30 -16.39
N PRO A 480 -17.30 17.48 -15.64
CA PRO A 480 -17.24 17.75 -14.21
C PRO A 480 -16.69 16.55 -13.44
N LEU A 481 -15.81 16.82 -12.47
CA LEU A 481 -15.38 15.82 -11.50
C LEU A 481 -16.36 15.80 -10.34
N LYS A 482 -16.86 14.60 -9.99
CA LYS A 482 -17.73 14.41 -8.85
C LYS A 482 -16.92 14.33 -7.56
N GLN A 483 -17.38 15.07 -6.58
CA GLN A 483 -16.87 15.12 -5.21
C GLN A 483 -17.96 14.65 -4.26
N TYR A 484 -17.57 14.17 -3.09
CA TYR A 484 -18.48 13.86 -2.01
C TYR A 484 -17.88 14.26 -0.66
N ILE A 485 -18.66 14.98 0.16
CA ILE A 485 -18.41 15.17 1.59
C ILE A 485 -19.76 15.07 2.30
N LYS A 486 -19.92 14.09 3.19
CA LYS A 486 -21.16 13.90 3.94
C LYS A 486 -21.52 15.18 4.73
N PRO A 487 -22.78 15.64 4.71
CA PRO A 487 -23.18 16.83 5.47
C PRO A 487 -22.81 16.74 6.96
N GLY A 488 -22.26 17.83 7.50
CA GLY A 488 -21.81 17.92 8.88
C GLY A 488 -20.43 17.31 9.19
N THR A 489 -19.72 16.82 8.18
CA THR A 489 -18.36 16.26 8.34
C THR A 489 -17.35 17.32 8.79
N ASP A 490 -16.56 16.99 9.82
CA ASP A 490 -15.40 17.73 10.30
C ASP A 490 -14.36 16.73 10.82
N LEU A 491 -13.40 16.36 9.97
CA LEU A 491 -12.41 15.33 10.22
C LEU A 491 -11.01 15.92 10.29
N ARG A 492 -10.10 15.28 11.01
CA ARG A 492 -8.70 15.69 11.11
C ARG A 492 -7.77 14.52 10.88
N LEU A 493 -6.63 14.80 10.26
CA LEU A 493 -5.50 13.91 10.11
C LEU A 493 -4.22 14.74 10.18
N ASP A 494 -3.24 14.26 10.90
CA ASP A 494 -1.91 14.87 11.01
C ASP A 494 -0.90 13.76 11.20
N GLY A 495 0.37 13.97 10.90
CA GLY A 495 1.46 13.09 11.30
C GLY A 495 2.27 12.51 10.15
N PHE A 496 3.23 11.67 10.54
CA PHE A 496 4.11 10.94 9.64
C PHE A 496 3.76 9.45 9.69
N PHE A 497 3.55 8.86 8.51
CA PHE A 497 3.03 7.52 8.35
C PHE A 497 3.95 6.66 7.50
N THR A 498 4.16 5.43 7.95
CA THR A 498 4.94 4.40 7.24
C THR A 498 4.15 3.10 7.20
N THR A 499 4.44 2.25 6.23
CA THR A 499 3.97 0.85 6.23
C THR A 499 5.06 -0.06 6.77
N GLU A 500 4.64 -1.08 7.51
CA GLU A 500 5.51 -2.15 8.03
C GLU A 500 5.18 -3.51 7.40
N ASP A 501 4.32 -3.53 6.37
CA ASP A 501 3.95 -4.76 5.67
C ASP A 501 3.87 -4.58 4.14
N ALA A 502 4.51 -5.51 3.42
CA ALA A 502 4.66 -5.47 1.96
C ALA A 502 3.46 -6.02 1.18
N TRP A 503 2.48 -6.65 1.84
CA TRP A 503 1.36 -7.33 1.19
C TRP A 503 0.15 -6.41 1.07
N ARG A 504 -0.34 -5.92 2.21
CA ARG A 504 -1.56 -5.10 2.33
C ARG A 504 -1.42 -4.07 3.46
N GLY A 505 -0.21 -3.65 3.82
CA GLY A 505 0.04 -2.96 5.08
C GLY A 505 -0.72 -1.65 5.28
N LEU A 506 -1.29 -1.47 6.47
CA LEU A 506 -1.75 -0.17 6.95
C LEU A 506 -0.56 0.76 7.15
N TYR A 507 -0.77 2.03 6.83
CA TYR A 507 0.14 3.10 7.18
C TYR A 507 -0.12 3.54 8.62
N VAL A 508 0.87 3.34 9.47
CA VAL A 508 0.79 3.61 10.91
C VAL A 508 1.60 4.85 11.27
N ARG A 509 1.06 5.63 12.21
CA ARG A 509 1.71 6.85 12.70
C ARG A 509 3.00 6.50 13.43
N ASN A 510 4.09 7.21 13.10
CA ASN A 510 5.41 7.02 13.71
C ASN A 510 5.95 5.58 13.59
N GLY A 511 5.51 4.83 12.57
CA GLY A 511 6.04 3.50 12.29
C GLY A 511 7.49 3.53 11.81
N SER A 512 8.07 2.34 11.69
CA SER A 512 9.38 2.18 11.07
C SER A 512 9.29 2.18 9.55
N ILE A 513 10.28 2.78 8.88
CA ILE A 513 10.44 2.65 7.43
C ILE A 513 11.07 1.29 7.19
N GLN A 514 10.33 0.36 6.60
CA GLN A 514 10.86 -0.97 6.28
C GLN A 514 11.14 -1.11 4.77
N ASP A 515 12.10 -1.97 4.44
CA ASP A 515 12.24 -2.54 3.10
C ASP A 515 11.05 -3.47 2.84
N VAL A 516 9.92 -2.87 2.54
CA VAL A 516 8.79 -3.55 1.93
C VAL A 516 9.06 -3.55 0.43
N GLU A 517 9.07 -4.72 -0.21
CA GLU A 517 9.64 -4.91 -1.55
C GLU A 517 8.78 -4.32 -2.70
N LEU A 518 8.41 -3.04 -2.61
CA LEU A 518 7.26 -2.43 -3.28
C LEU A 518 7.49 -1.90 -4.72
N GLU A 519 8.42 -2.40 -5.53
CA GLU A 519 8.39 -2.13 -6.99
C GLU A 519 9.20 -3.21 -7.69
N GLY A 520 8.51 -4.24 -8.19
CA GLY A 520 9.15 -5.38 -8.86
C GLY A 520 9.90 -6.37 -7.96
N ALA A 521 9.99 -6.10 -6.66
CA ALA A 521 11.02 -6.69 -5.80
C ALA A 521 10.63 -7.92 -4.98
N LEU A 522 9.36 -8.34 -4.91
CA LEU A 522 9.07 -9.71 -4.49
C LEU A 522 9.71 -10.66 -5.51
N GLY A 523 10.94 -11.07 -5.20
CA GLY A 523 11.83 -11.85 -6.07
C GLY A 523 12.68 -11.06 -7.07
N THR A 524 13.19 -9.84 -6.80
CA THR A 524 14.26 -9.22 -7.63
C THR A 524 15.61 -9.95 -7.59
N VAL A 525 15.69 -11.10 -6.92
CA VAL A 525 16.76 -12.09 -7.11
C VAL A 525 16.32 -13.20 -8.10
N ASN A 526 15.50 -12.88 -9.09
CA ASN A 526 15.15 -13.80 -10.18
C ASN A 526 16.02 -13.61 -11.42
#